data_AF-A0A7Y5KU37-F1
#
_entry.id   AF-A0A7Y5KU37-F1
#
_cell.length_a   1.000
_cell.length_b   1.000
_cell.length_c   1.000
_cell.angle_alpha   90.00
_cell.angle_beta   90.00
_cell.angle_gamma   90.00
#
_symmetry.space_group_name_H-M   'P 1'
#
loop_
_entity.id
_entity.type
_entity.pdbx_description
1 polymer ?
#
loop_
_entity_poly.entity_id
_entity_poly.type
_entity_poly.pdbx_seq_one_letter_code
_entity_poly.pdbx_strand_id
1 'polypeptide(L)'
;MAGSIEVRIGGRGSVRDGVATQNAGERAHCDLCEEVTDAVASTGAKGEGPFACKTCLRRRLEAMTVGTYLLREPGDAGLPWGKVSG
;
A
#
# COMPACT_ATOMS: atom_id res chain seq x y z
N MET A 1 -15.40 7.73 -5.59
CA MET A 1 -15.47 7.80 -4.12
C MET A 1 -14.13 7.34 -3.58
N ALA A 2 -13.40 8.19 -2.84
CA ALA A 2 -12.24 7.71 -2.09
C ALA A 2 -12.78 6.80 -0.97
N GLY A 3 -12.30 5.57 -0.89
CA GLY A 3 -12.69 4.65 0.20
C GLY A 3 -12.27 5.21 1.56
N SER A 4 -13.01 4.85 2.62
CA SER A 4 -12.62 5.17 4.00
C SER A 4 -11.39 4.34 4.36
N ILE A 5 -10.42 4.94 5.05
CA ILE A 5 -9.21 4.26 5.53
C ILE A 5 -9.15 4.40 7.05
N GLU A 6 -9.09 3.26 7.74
CA GLU A 6 -8.72 3.19 9.15
C GLU A 6 -7.23 2.90 9.29
N VAL A 7 -6.58 3.65 10.18
CA VAL A 7 -5.21 3.38 10.63
C VAL A 7 -5.26 3.05 12.10
N ARG A 8 -4.71 1.90 12.50
CA ARG A 8 -4.53 1.52 13.91
C ARG A 8 -3.09 1.72 14.31
N ILE A 9 -2.88 2.35 15.46
CA ILE A 9 -1.59 2.64 16.05
C ILE A 9 -1.48 1.89 17.38
N GLY A 10 -0.49 1.00 17.47
CA GLY A 10 -0.27 0.15 18.65
C GLY A 10 -0.17 0.97 19.92
N GLY A 11 -0.96 0.61 20.94
CA GLY A 11 -0.98 1.26 22.24
C GLY A 11 -1.54 2.69 22.27
N ARG A 12 -2.07 3.21 21.15
CA ARG A 12 -2.58 4.59 21.08
C ARG A 12 -4.05 4.68 20.63
N GLY A 13 -4.46 3.83 19.70
CA GLY A 13 -5.83 3.80 19.18
C GLY A 13 -5.88 3.83 17.67
N SER A 14 -6.98 4.32 17.10
CA SER A 14 -7.21 4.33 15.66
C SER A 14 -7.61 5.71 15.13
N VAL A 15 -7.38 5.93 13.84
CA VAL A 15 -7.83 7.10 13.10
C VAL A 15 -8.62 6.62 11.89
N ARG A 16 -9.84 7.10 11.72
CA ARG A 16 -10.67 6.83 10.55
C ARG A 16 -11.31 8.12 10.09
N ASP A 17 -11.18 8.44 8.81
CA ASP A 17 -11.77 9.64 8.21
C ASP A 17 -11.46 10.93 8.97
N GLY A 18 -10.22 11.03 9.49
CA GLY A 18 -9.75 12.17 10.31
C GLY A 18 -10.22 12.17 11.76
N VAL A 19 -11.08 11.24 12.16
CA VAL A 19 -11.55 11.08 13.54
C VAL A 19 -10.65 10.11 14.29
N ALA A 20 -10.03 10.60 15.37
CA ALA A 20 -9.18 9.81 16.24
C ALA A 20 -10.00 9.20 17.39
N THR A 21 -9.85 7.89 17.60
CA THR A 21 -10.40 7.15 18.75
C THR A 21 -9.24 6.61 19.57
N GLN A 22 -9.11 7.07 20.81
CA GLN A 22 -8.04 6.61 21.70
C GLN A 22 -8.37 5.22 22.27
N ASN A 23 -7.38 4.33 22.23
CA ASN A 23 -7.47 3.00 22.81
C ASN A 23 -6.06 2.51 23.17
N ALA A 24 -5.71 2.54 24.46
CA ALA A 24 -4.41 2.10 24.94
C ALA A 24 -4.17 0.58 24.77
N GLY A 25 -5.24 -0.20 24.58
CA GLY A 25 -5.18 -1.63 24.28
C GLY A 25 -5.07 -1.95 22.79
N GLU A 26 -5.04 -0.95 21.92
CA GLU A 26 -5.03 -1.16 20.47
C GLU A 26 -3.80 -1.94 20.02
N ARG A 27 -4.02 -2.96 19.18
CA ARG A 27 -2.95 -3.79 18.61
C ARG A 27 -2.93 -3.61 17.10
N ALA A 28 -1.81 -3.13 16.59
CA ALA A 28 -1.59 -3.00 15.15
C ALA A 28 -1.07 -4.33 14.57
N HIS A 29 -1.96 -5.32 14.46
CA HIS A 29 -1.70 -6.62 13.85
C HIS A 29 -1.82 -6.56 12.31
N CYS A 30 -0.85 -7.12 11.60
CA CYS A 30 -0.85 -7.20 10.15
C CYS A 30 -1.36 -8.57 9.68
N ASP A 31 -2.48 -8.59 8.94
CA ASP A 31 -3.11 -9.83 8.46
C ASP A 31 -2.34 -10.47 7.28
N LEU A 32 -1.28 -9.83 6.78
CA LEU A 32 -0.49 -10.30 5.64
C LEU A 32 0.83 -10.97 6.04
N CYS A 33 1.41 -10.58 7.16
CA CYS A 33 2.63 -11.18 7.69
C CYS A 33 2.48 -11.70 9.11
N GLU A 34 1.29 -11.58 9.71
CA GLU A 34 0.93 -12.09 11.04
C GLU A 34 1.75 -11.50 12.19
N GLU A 35 2.39 -10.35 11.94
CA GLU A 35 3.21 -9.64 12.93
C GLU A 35 2.44 -8.50 13.59
N VAL A 36 2.72 -8.27 14.87
CA VAL A 36 2.33 -7.05 15.58
C VAL A 36 3.37 -5.98 15.29
N THR A 37 2.91 -4.81 14.84
CA THR A 37 3.78 -3.69 14.42
C THR A 37 3.34 -2.39 15.10
N ASP A 38 4.02 -1.28 14.80
CA ASP A 38 3.64 0.03 15.33
C ASP A 38 2.32 0.55 14.75
N ALA A 39 2.05 0.23 13.48
CA ALA A 39 0.89 0.75 12.75
C ALA A 39 0.47 -0.15 11.58
N VAL A 40 -0.84 -0.26 11.40
CA VAL A 40 -1.46 -0.95 10.26
C VAL A 40 -2.59 -0.11 9.67
N ALA A 41 -2.80 -0.23 8.37
CA ALA A 41 -3.89 0.44 7.65
C ALA A 41 -4.87 -0.60 7.08
N SER A 42 -6.16 -0.28 7.10
CA SER A 42 -7.20 -1.08 6.48
C SER A 42 -7.01 -1.13 4.97
N THR A 43 -7.25 -2.30 4.38
CA THR A 43 -7.33 -2.49 2.92
C THR A 43 -8.74 -2.80 2.44
N GLY A 44 -9.72 -2.93 3.35
CA GLY A 44 -11.15 -3.03 3.04
C GLY A 44 -11.72 -1.70 2.53
N ALA A 45 -12.78 -1.77 1.73
CA ALA A 45 -13.34 -0.62 1.02
C ALA A 45 -14.04 0.42 1.94
N LYS A 46 -14.43 0.02 3.15
CA LYS A 46 -15.15 0.81 4.15
C LYS A 46 -14.30 1.04 5.41
N GLY A 47 -12.97 0.97 5.28
CA GLY A 47 -12.05 1.13 6.40
C GLY A 47 -12.06 -0.05 7.37
N GLU A 48 -12.52 -1.21 6.94
CA GLU A 48 -12.53 -2.46 7.69
C GLU A 48 -11.34 -3.37 7.32
N GLY A 49 -11.19 -4.45 8.08
CA GLY A 49 -10.17 -5.46 7.79
C GLY A 49 -10.32 -6.04 6.38
N PRO A 50 -9.23 -6.56 5.79
CA PRO A 50 -7.95 -6.84 6.44
C PRO A 50 -7.07 -5.60 6.65
N PHE A 51 -6.13 -5.70 7.59
CA PHE A 51 -5.16 -4.67 7.96
C PHE A 51 -3.74 -5.06 7.54
N ALA A 52 -3.00 -4.09 7.00
CA ALA A 52 -1.66 -4.30 6.49
C ALA A 52 -0.66 -3.31 7.08
N CYS A 53 0.51 -3.80 7.48
CA CYS A 53 1.62 -2.95 7.89
C CYS A 53 2.26 -2.24 6.70
N LYS A 54 2.99 -1.15 7.00
CA LYS A 54 3.71 -0.34 6.00
C LYS A 54 4.62 -1.18 5.08
N THR A 55 5.34 -2.16 5.64
CA THR A 55 6.27 -3.00 4.87
C THR A 55 5.53 -3.87 3.85
N CYS A 56 4.44 -4.52 4.26
CA CYS A 56 3.64 -5.37 3.38
C CYS A 56 2.93 -4.58 2.27
N LEU A 57 2.48 -3.36 2.57
CA LEU A 57 1.91 -2.45 1.57
C LEU A 57 2.97 -2.00 0.57
N ARG A 58 4.15 -1.57 1.05
CA ARG A 58 5.24 -1.11 0.18
C ARG A 58 5.69 -2.18 -0.81
N ARG A 59 5.91 -3.41 -0.34
CA ARG A 59 6.32 -4.55 -1.20
C ARG A 59 5.31 -4.81 -2.33
N ARG A 60 4.01 -4.66 -2.06
CA ARG A 60 2.95 -4.85 -3.07
C ARG A 60 2.94 -3.72 -4.09
N LEU A 61 3.09 -2.48 -3.64
CA LEU A 61 3.21 -1.32 -4.55
C LEU A 61 4.45 -1.46 -5.45
N GLU A 62 5.59 -1.85 -4.88
CA GLU A 62 6.82 -2.16 -5.64
C GLU A 62 6.57 -3.26 -6.68
N ALA A 63 5.91 -4.36 -6.29
CA ALA A 63 5.56 -5.45 -7.19
C ALA A 63 4.63 -5.00 -8.34
N MET A 64 3.68 -4.08 -8.08
CA MET A 64 2.84 -3.50 -9.13
C MET A 64 3.68 -2.69 -10.12
N THR A 65 4.61 -1.86 -9.65
CA THR A 65 5.52 -1.11 -10.52
C THR A 65 6.34 -2.05 -11.42
N VAL A 66 6.90 -3.11 -10.85
CA VAL A 66 7.64 -4.13 -11.61
C VAL A 66 6.73 -4.85 -12.60
N GLY A 67 5.51 -5.23 -12.20
CA GLY A 67 4.54 -5.87 -13.07
C GLY A 67 4.16 -5.01 -14.27
N THR A 68 3.88 -3.72 -14.05
CA THR A 68 3.63 -2.75 -15.14
C THR A 68 4.82 -2.63 -16.08
N TYR A 69 6.04 -2.59 -15.54
CA TYR A 69 7.25 -2.56 -16.36
C TYR A 69 7.37 -3.82 -17.22
N LEU A 70 7.21 -5.02 -16.65
CA LEU A 70 7.39 -6.29 -17.36
C LEU A 70 6.32 -6.56 -18.43
N LEU A 71 5.09 -6.09 -18.19
CA LEU A 71 3.95 -6.30 -19.09
C LEU A 71 3.67 -5.12 -20.03
N ARG A 72 4.54 -4.10 -20.06
CA ARG A 72 4.40 -3.04 -21.05
C ARG A 72 4.50 -3.67 -22.45
N GLU A 73 3.57 -3.33 -23.33
CA GLU A 73 3.78 -3.59 -24.75
C GLU A 73 5.13 -2.95 -25.13
N PRO A 74 5.97 -3.63 -25.93
CA PRO A 74 7.08 -2.94 -26.57
C PRO A 74 6.48 -1.90 -27.52
N GLY A 75 6.12 -0.74 -26.98
CA GLY A 75 5.85 0.45 -27.74
C GLY A 75 7.11 0.71 -28.54
N ASP A 76 6.96 0.64 -29.86
CA ASP A 76 7.95 0.83 -30.90
C ASP A 76 9.26 1.37 -30.33
N ALA A 77 10.23 0.48 -30.11
CA ALA A 77 11.59 0.85 -29.74
C ALA A 77 12.29 1.47 -30.97
N GLY A 78 11.66 2.49 -31.56
CA GLY A 78 12.34 3.51 -32.32
C GLY A 78 13.27 4.19 -31.34
N LEU A 79 14.50 3.68 -31.27
CA LEU A 79 15.59 4.34 -30.58
C LEU A 79 15.59 5.81 -31.02
N PRO A 80 15.67 6.79 -30.08
CA PRO A 80 15.52 8.21 -30.39
C PRO A 80 16.65 8.75 -31.29
N TRP A 81 17.68 7.95 -31.54
CA TRP A 81 18.75 8.24 -32.49
C TRP A 81 18.42 7.50 -33.78
N GLY A 82 17.50 8.09 -34.55
CA GLY A 82 17.20 7.64 -35.91
C GLY A 82 18.48 7.41 -36.70
N LYS A 83 18.49 6.33 -37.49
CA LYS A 83 19.56 5.88 -38.40
C LYS A 83 20.59 6.98 -38.72
N VAL A 84 21.73 6.97 -38.03
CA VAL A 84 22.93 7.63 -38.57
C VAL A 84 23.36 6.77 -39.75
N SER A 85 22.85 7.13 -40.92
CA SER A 85 23.30 6.59 -42.19
C SER A 85 24.50 7.45 -42.58
N GLY A 86 25.69 6.86 -42.53
CA GLY A 86 26.88 7.42 -43.19
C GLY A 86 26.75 7.38 -44.70
#